data_AF-A0A6L4YY29-F1
#
_entry.id   AF-A0A6L4YY29-F1
#
_cell.length_a   1.000
_cell.length_b   1.000
_cell.length_c   1.000
_cell.angle_alpha   90.00
_cell.angle_beta   90.00
_cell.angle_gamma   90.00
#
_symmetry.space_group_name_H-M   'P 1'
#
loop_
_entity.id
_entity.type
_entity.pdbx_description
1 polymer ?
#
loop_
_entity_poly.entity_id
_entity_poly.type
_entity_poly.pdbx_seq_one_letter_code
_entity_poly.pdbx_strand_id
1 'polypeptide(L)' 'MSVIVVLIGFSILVAAGFLLAFLWAVRSGQYDDDVSPSVRILFDNESDKSNDSSVNQNNV' A
#
# COMPACT_ATOMS: atom_id res chain seq x y z
N MET A 1 -3.23 -38.91 26.27
CA MET A 1 -4.44 -38.47 25.52
C MET A 1 -4.85 -37.02 25.82
N SER A 2 -4.70 -36.52 27.05
CA SER A 2 -5.01 -35.11 27.39
C SER A 2 -4.21 -34.07 26.60
N VAL A 3 -2.92 -34.34 26.33
CA VAL A 3 -2.03 -33.39 25.64
C VAL A 3 -2.49 -33.10 24.21
N ILE A 4 -3.02 -34.11 23.51
CA ILE A 4 -3.51 -33.96 22.14
C ILE A 4 -4.68 -32.98 22.07
N VAL A 5 -5.60 -33.04 23.05
CA VAL A 5 -6.74 -32.12 23.13
C VAL A 5 -6.29 -30.67 23.33
N VAL A 6 -5.27 -30.45 24.17
CA VAL A 6 -4.68 -29.12 24.39
C VAL A 6 -4.01 -28.59 23.12
N LEU A 7 -3.24 -29.44 22.42
CA LEU A 7 -2.56 -29.05 21.19
C LEU A 7 -3.53 -28.71 20.06
N ILE A 8 -4.66 -29.43 19.95
CA ILE A 8 -5.71 -29.13 18.99
C ILE A 8 -6.37 -27.78 19.30
N GLY A 9 -6.68 -27.51 20.58
CA GLY A 9 -7.22 -26.21 20.97
C GLY A 9 -6.25 -25.05 20.67
N PHE A 10 -4.97 -25.26 20.96
CA PHE A 10 -3.94 -24.26 20.68
C PHE A 10 -3.74 -24.01 19.19
N SER A 11 -3.75 -25.05 18.34
CA SER A 11 -3.59 -24.87 16.89
C SER A 11 -4.76 -24.12 16.26
N ILE A 12 -6.00 -24.36 16.71
CA ILE A 12 -7.18 -23.61 16.28
C ILE A 12 -7.06 -22.14 16.68
N LEU A 13 -6.61 -21.86 17.91
CA LEU A 13 -6.43 -20.50 18.39
C LEU A 13 -5.37 -19.74 17.58
N VAL A 14 -4.24 -20.38 17.28
CA VAL A 14 -3.20 -19.82 16.41
C VAL A 14 -3.74 -19.58 14.99
N ALA A 15 -4.44 -20.55 14.40
CA ALA A 15 -5.02 -20.42 13.06
C ALA A 15 -6.03 -19.28 12.98
N ALA A 16 -6.92 -19.15 13.98
CA ALA A 16 -7.87 -18.06 14.07
C ALA A 16 -7.17 -16.69 14.24
N GLY A 17 -6.11 -16.63 15.05
CA GLY A 17 -5.29 -15.43 15.21
C GLY A 17 -4.65 -14.98 13.89
N PHE A 18 -4.05 -15.90 13.15
CA PHE A 18 -3.49 -15.62 11.83
C PHE A 18 -4.56 -15.18 10.82
N LEU A 19 -5.72 -15.83 10.82
CA LEU A 19 -6.82 -15.45 9.93
C LEU A 19 -7.33 -14.03 10.23
N LEU A 20 -7.51 -13.66 11.50
CA LEU A 20 -7.93 -12.31 11.88
C LEU A 20 -6.87 -11.26 11.51
N ALA A 21 -5.59 -11.54 11.76
CA ALA A 21 -4.50 -10.66 11.36
C ALA A 21 -4.43 -10.48 9.84
N PHE A 22 -4.63 -11.56 9.08
CA PHE A 22 -4.70 -11.52 7.62
C PHE A 22 -5.86 -10.66 7.12
N LEU A 23 -7.07 -10.86 7.64
CA LEU A 23 -8.23 -10.06 7.25
C LEU A 23 -8.05 -8.57 7.61
N TRP A 24 -7.45 -8.27 8.77
CA TRP A 24 -7.12 -6.90 9.15
C TRP A 24 -6.10 -6.26 8.20
N ALA A 25 -5.03 -6.97 7.84
CA ALA A 25 -4.01 -6.49 6.91
C ALA A 25 -4.59 -6.19 5.52
N VAL A 26 -5.42 -7.09 4.97
CA VAL A 26 -6.10 -6.89 3.68
C VAL A 26 -7.07 -5.71 3.75
N ARG A 27 -7.82 -5.57 4.85
CA ARG A 27 -8.77 -4.48 5.04
C ARG A 27 -8.10 -3.12 5.27
N SER A 28 -6.87 -3.10 5.75
CA SER A 28 -6.12 -1.88 6.09
C SER A 28 -5.64 -1.09 4.87
N GLY A 29 -5.98 -1.50 3.64
CA GLY A 29 -5.68 -0.71 2.44
C GLY A 29 -4.19 -0.60 2.14
N GLN A 30 -3.35 -1.51 2.66
CA GLN A 30 -1.91 -1.52 2.38
C GLN A 30 -1.60 -1.79 0.89
N TYR A 31 -2.63 -2.13 0.10
CA TYR A 31 -2.58 -2.32 -1.34
C TYR A 31 -3.01 -1.09 -2.14
N ASP A 32 -3.41 0.02 -1.50
CA ASP A 32 -3.85 1.25 -2.19
C ASP A 32 -2.68 2.07 -2.79
N ASP A 33 -1.43 1.58 -2.69
CA ASP A 33 -0.28 2.14 -3.41
C ASP A 33 -0.25 1.60 -4.85
N ASP A 34 -1.29 1.92 -5.62
CA ASP A 34 -1.45 1.55 -7.03
C ASP A 34 -0.42 2.26 -7.94
N VAL A 35 0.20 3.35 -7.45
CA VAL A 35 1.09 4.23 -8.22
C VAL A 35 2.48 4.25 -7.61
N SER A 36 3.29 3.27 -8.01
CA SER A 36 4.68 3.17 -7.58
C SER A 36 5.47 4.44 -7.94
N PRO A 37 6.37 4.93 -7.07
CA PRO A 37 7.16 6.15 -7.28
C PRO A 37 7.89 6.19 -8.63
N SER A 38 8.32 5.02 -9.12
CA SER A 38 8.99 4.86 -10.41
C SER A 38 8.15 5.32 -11.60
N VAL A 39 6.82 5.19 -11.54
CA VAL A 39 5.91 5.61 -12.61
C VAL A 39 5.71 7.12 -12.57
N ARG A 40 5.58 7.70 -11.38
CA ARG A 40 5.42 9.15 -11.17
C ARG A 40 6.58 9.95 -11.77
N ILE A 41 7.82 9.52 -11.51
CA ILE A 41 9.04 10.19 -11.98
C ILE A 41 9.13 10.26 -13.51
N LEU A 42 8.55 9.29 -14.24
CA LEU A 42 8.54 9.30 -15.71
C LEU A 42 7.64 10.39 -16.30
N PHE A 43 6.59 10.79 -15.59
CA PHE A 43 5.59 11.76 -16.05
C PHE A 43 5.74 13.14 -15.38
N ASP A 44 6.49 13.23 -14.27
CA ASP A 44 6.80 14.49 -13.59
C ASP A 44 7.49 15.49 -14.55
N ASN A 45 8.37 15.02 -15.43
CA ASN A 45 9.12 15.88 -16.37
C ASN A 45 8.27 16.46 -17.54
N GLU A 46 7.06 15.93 -17.77
CA GLU A 46 6.17 16.40 -18.84
C GLU A 46 5.25 17.53 -18.35
N SER A 47 4.90 17.50 -17.06
CA SER A 47 3.96 18.43 -16.43
C SER A 47 4.51 19.85 -16.31
N ASP A 48 5.83 19.99 -16.09
CA ASP A 48 6.50 21.27 -15.89
C ASP A 48 6.71 22.06 -17.19
N LYS A 49 6.64 21.41 -18.36
CA LYS A 49 6.86 22.10 -19.65
C LYS A 49 5.66 22.91 -20.15
N SER A 50 4.46 22.70 -19.58
CA SER A 50 3.25 23.42 -20.02
C SER A 50 3.07 24.79 -19.34
N ASN A 51 3.68 25.01 -18.18
CA ASN A 51 3.48 26.22 -17.37
C ASN A 51 4.58 27.29 -17.52
N ASP A 52 5.71 26.95 -18.17
CA ASP A 52 6.85 27.88 -18.34
C ASP A 52 6.79 28.69 -19.66
N SER A 53 5.79 28.47 -20.52
CA SER A 53 5.68 29.17 -21.81
C SER A 53 4.79 30.43 -21.78
N SER A 54 4.35 30.89 -20.61
CA SER A 54 3.46 32.07 -20.51
C SER A 54 3.86 33.14 -19.50
N VAL A 55 5.07 33.06 -18.92
CA VAL A 55 5.59 34.13 -18.05
C VAL A 55 6.55 35.04 -18.80
N ASN A 56 6.00 36.19 -19.20
CA ASN A 56 6.67 37.49 -19.29
C ASN A 56 7.65 37.75 -20.45
N GLN A 57 7.09 38.14 -21.59
CA GLN A 57 7.77 38.94 -22.61
C GLN A 57 7.16 40.37 -22.64
N ASN A 58 7.21 41.09 -21.51
CA ASN A 58 6.86 42.52 -21.42
C ASN A 58 7.61 43.20 -20.25
N ASN A 59 8.94 43.26 -20.30
CA ASN A 59 9.67 44.39 -19.71
C ASN A 59 11.13 44.45 -20.21
N VAL A 60 11.52 45.65 -20.66
CA VAL A 60 12.85 46.19 -21.04
C VAL A 60 13.62 45.61 -22.23
#